data_AF-A0A7I7UR45-F1
#
_entry.id   AF-A0A7I7UR45-F1
#
_cell.length_a   1.000
_cell.length_b   1.000
_cell.length_c   1.000
_cell.angle_alpha   90.00
_cell.angle_beta   90.00
_cell.angle_gamma   90.00
#
_symmetry.space_group_name_H-M   'P 1'
#
loop_
_entity.id
_entity.type
_entity.pdbx_description
1 polymer ?
#
loop_
_entity_poly.entity_id
_entity_poly.type
_entity_poly.pdbx_seq_one_letter_code
_entity_poly.pdbx_strand_id
1 'polypeptide(L)'
;MFETVSDAELVDFMGEETREESAAMGRHLAAVGELFARREQDYQEAKFYFTDVVAAVAAEISPIQNISHARAVAQVGLARTLRERLPRIAAVFRCGVIDYRMVAAIVNRTDNVEDEVIAGLDEALARQVHKWMKLSQPKLRDRLDMWVAKYDRAAVRVPPQG
;
A
#
# COMPACT_ATOMS: atom_id res chain seq x y z
N MET A 1 -25.87 2.82 -21.00
CA MET A 1 -25.12 1.76 -20.27
C MET A 1 -26.01 1.05 -19.26
N PHE A 2 -26.85 1.77 -18.52
CA PHE A 2 -27.65 1.18 -17.42
C PHE A 2 -29.17 1.33 -17.62
N GLU A 3 -29.65 1.64 -18.83
CA GLU A 3 -31.07 1.97 -19.06
C GLU A 3 -32.04 0.79 -18.88
N THR A 4 -31.52 -0.44 -18.76
CA THR A 4 -32.33 -1.69 -18.71
C THR A 4 -32.00 -2.59 -17.51
N VAL A 5 -31.10 -2.16 -16.62
CA VAL A 5 -30.70 -2.92 -15.41
C VAL A 5 -31.54 -2.46 -14.22
N SER A 6 -31.87 -3.39 -13.33
CA SER A 6 -32.57 -3.10 -12.08
C SER A 6 -31.67 -2.39 -11.06
N ASP A 7 -32.28 -1.75 -10.06
CA ASP A 7 -31.54 -1.11 -8.96
C ASP A 7 -30.66 -2.10 -8.18
N ALA A 8 -31.10 -3.36 -8.05
CA ALA A 8 -30.31 -4.41 -7.39
C ALA A 8 -29.05 -4.77 -8.18
N GLU A 9 -29.20 -4.94 -9.51
CA GLU A 9 -28.06 -5.21 -10.41
C GLU A 9 -27.09 -4.02 -10.46
N LEU A 10 -27.60 -2.79 -10.34
CA LEU A 10 -26.77 -1.60 -10.20
C LEU A 10 -25.93 -1.63 -8.91
N VAL A 11 -26.52 -2.01 -7.78
CA VAL A 11 -25.81 -2.11 -6.50
C VAL A 11 -24.72 -3.20 -6.55
N ASP A 12 -25.02 -4.35 -7.14
CA ASP A 12 -24.05 -5.44 -7.30
C ASP A 12 -22.89 -5.01 -8.22
N PHE A 13 -23.20 -4.37 -9.35
CA PHE A 13 -22.20 -3.81 -10.26
C PHE A 13 -21.29 -2.78 -9.58
N MET A 14 -21.84 -1.86 -8.77
CA MET A 14 -21.04 -0.92 -7.98
C MET A 14 -20.08 -1.62 -7.02
N GLY A 15 -20.51 -2.72 -6.41
CA GLY A 15 -19.68 -3.54 -5.53
C GLY A 15 -18.52 -4.23 -6.27
N GLU A 16 -18.80 -4.76 -7.47
CA GLU A 16 -17.79 -5.38 -8.34
C GLU A 16 -16.76 -4.36 -8.83
N GLU A 17 -17.21 -3.22 -9.35
CA GLU A 17 -16.32 -2.15 -9.82
C GLU A 17 -15.46 -1.60 -8.68
N THR A 18 -16.02 -1.40 -7.48
CA THR A 18 -15.23 -0.96 -6.31
C THR A 18 -14.09 -1.93 -5.98
N ARG A 19 -14.36 -3.25 -6.11
CA ARG A 19 -13.34 -4.29 -5.90
C ARG A 19 -12.29 -4.25 -7.00
N GLU A 20 -12.72 -4.08 -8.25
CA GLU A 20 -11.81 -4.03 -9.40
C GLU A 20 -10.95 -2.77 -9.40
N GLU A 21 -11.48 -1.61 -9.01
CA GLU A 21 -10.72 -0.37 -8.79
C GLU A 21 -9.59 -0.61 -7.78
N SER A 22 -9.90 -1.28 -6.66
CA SER A 22 -8.90 -1.64 -5.65
C SER A 22 -7.86 -2.61 -6.20
N ALA A 23 -8.29 -3.63 -6.93
CA ALA A 23 -7.40 -4.61 -7.56
C ALA A 23 -6.47 -3.97 -8.60
N ALA A 24 -7.01 -3.08 -9.44
CA ALA A 24 -6.29 -2.32 -10.44
C ALA A 24 -5.24 -1.41 -9.79
N MET A 25 -5.59 -0.70 -8.72
CA MET A 25 -4.62 0.09 -7.95
C MET A 25 -3.52 -0.78 -7.35
N GLY A 26 -3.85 -1.97 -6.83
CA GLY A 26 -2.85 -2.92 -6.35
C GLY A 26 -1.88 -3.39 -7.43
N ARG A 27 -2.37 -3.67 -8.64
CA ARG A 27 -1.52 -4.04 -9.79
C ARG A 27 -0.69 -2.87 -10.27
N HIS A 28 -1.25 -1.66 -10.26
CA HIS A 28 -0.55 -0.43 -10.58
C HIS A 28 0.64 -0.19 -9.65
N LEU A 29 0.44 -0.25 -8.33
CA LEU A 29 1.55 -0.12 -7.37
C LEU A 29 2.59 -1.24 -7.51
N ALA A 30 2.17 -2.48 -7.85
CA ALA A 30 3.12 -3.55 -8.12
C ALA A 30 4.02 -3.23 -9.34
N ALA A 31 3.45 -2.63 -10.40
CA ALA A 31 4.24 -2.19 -11.56
C ALA A 31 5.19 -1.04 -11.20
N VAL A 32 4.76 -0.07 -10.38
CA VAL A 32 5.63 1.01 -9.88
C VAL A 32 6.78 0.45 -9.03
N GLY A 33 6.50 -0.51 -8.15
CA GLY A 33 7.52 -1.15 -7.31
C GLY A 33 8.53 -1.96 -8.13
N GLU A 34 8.08 -2.61 -9.20
CA GLU A 34 8.96 -3.30 -10.14
C GLU A 34 9.86 -2.32 -10.93
N LEU A 35 9.30 -1.18 -11.39
CA LEU A 35 10.11 -0.13 -12.02
C LEU A 35 11.15 0.43 -11.05
N PHE A 36 10.78 0.67 -9.79
CA PHE A 36 11.71 1.09 -8.76
C PHE A 36 12.88 0.11 -8.59
N ALA A 37 12.59 -1.19 -8.45
CA ALA A 37 13.63 -2.21 -8.27
C ALA A 37 14.59 -2.29 -9.48
N ARG A 38 14.07 -2.14 -10.70
CA ARG A 38 14.91 -2.09 -11.92
C ARG A 38 15.82 -0.86 -11.91
N ARG A 39 15.27 0.31 -11.58
CA ARG A 39 16.07 1.55 -11.50
C ARG A 39 17.09 1.50 -10.38
N GLU A 40 16.76 0.89 -9.25
CA GLU A 40 17.73 0.68 -8.18
C GLU A 40 18.92 -0.14 -8.69
N GLN A 41 18.67 -1.26 -9.38
CA GLN A 41 19.73 -2.07 -9.99
C GLN A 41 20.54 -1.28 -11.03
N ASP A 42 19.88 -0.60 -11.98
CA ASP A 42 20.54 0.21 -13.02
C ASP A 42 21.50 1.24 -12.41
N TYR A 43 21.08 1.90 -11.33
CA TYR A 43 21.85 2.95 -10.67
C TYR A 43 23.05 2.39 -9.89
N GLN A 44 22.89 1.22 -9.27
CA GLN A 44 24.01 0.51 -8.65
C GLN A 44 25.06 0.12 -9.69
N GLU A 45 24.64 -0.44 -10.83
CA GLU A 45 25.54 -0.82 -11.93
C GLU A 45 26.27 0.39 -12.53
N ALA A 46 25.55 1.52 -12.67
CA ALA A 46 26.11 2.79 -13.14
C ALA A 46 26.95 3.56 -12.10
N LYS A 47 27.07 3.04 -10.86
CA LYS A 47 27.77 3.68 -9.74
C LYS A 47 27.22 5.06 -9.37
N PHE A 48 25.91 5.29 -9.56
CA PHE A 48 25.22 6.52 -9.18
C PHE A 48 24.75 6.48 -7.72
N TYR A 49 25.70 6.41 -6.80
CA TYR A 49 25.44 6.21 -5.37
C TYR A 49 24.73 7.37 -4.66
N PHE A 50 24.69 8.56 -5.25
CA PHE A 50 24.10 9.75 -4.63
C PHE A 50 22.68 10.07 -5.11
N THR A 51 22.15 9.34 -6.09
CA THR A 51 20.82 9.65 -6.62
C THR A 51 19.74 8.94 -5.82
N ASP A 52 18.73 9.71 -5.43
CA ASP A 52 17.50 9.16 -4.89
C ASP A 52 16.69 8.48 -6.01
N VAL A 53 16.73 7.15 -6.04
CA VAL A 53 16.01 6.31 -7.00
C VAL A 53 14.50 6.54 -6.90
N VAL A 54 13.96 6.85 -5.70
CA VAL A 54 12.54 7.16 -5.52
C VAL A 54 12.19 8.43 -6.29
N ALA A 55 13.00 9.49 -6.14
CA ALA A 55 12.78 10.76 -6.84
C ALA A 55 12.92 10.61 -8.37
N ALA A 56 13.85 9.77 -8.83
CA ALA A 56 14.04 9.47 -10.25
C ALA A 56 12.82 8.76 -10.85
N VAL A 57 12.35 7.68 -10.23
CA VAL A 57 11.15 6.96 -10.67
C VAL A 57 9.91 7.86 -10.61
N ALA A 58 9.79 8.70 -9.58
CA ALA A 58 8.71 9.67 -9.47
C ALA A 58 8.70 10.69 -10.63
N ALA A 59 9.87 11.14 -11.08
CA ALA A 59 10.00 11.99 -12.25
C ALA A 59 9.59 11.28 -13.54
N GLU A 60 9.89 9.98 -13.68
CA GLU A 60 9.44 9.17 -14.83
C GLU A 60 7.90 9.01 -14.88
N ILE A 61 7.27 8.70 -13.74
CA ILE A 61 5.84 8.34 -13.73
C ILE A 61 4.89 9.55 -13.60
N SER A 62 5.33 10.65 -12.98
CA SER A 62 4.45 11.80 -12.69
C SER A 62 3.77 12.40 -13.93
N PRO A 63 4.44 12.60 -15.09
CA PRO A 63 3.80 13.16 -16.28
C PRO A 63 2.81 12.17 -16.90
N ILE A 64 3.16 10.87 -16.91
CA ILE A 64 2.37 9.80 -17.50
C ILE A 64 1.05 9.61 -16.73
N GLN A 65 1.11 9.73 -15.40
CA GLN A 65 -0.04 9.57 -14.52
C GLN A 65 -0.81 10.87 -14.27
N ASN A 66 -0.36 12.00 -14.83
CA ASN A 66 -0.95 13.32 -14.63
C ASN A 66 -1.11 13.69 -13.14
N ILE A 67 -0.05 13.48 -12.35
CA ILE A 67 0.01 13.82 -10.91
C ILE A 67 1.23 14.69 -10.61
N SER A 68 1.22 15.39 -9.47
CA SER A 68 2.41 16.12 -9.03
C SER A 68 3.56 15.17 -8.70
N HIS A 69 4.80 15.65 -8.87
CA HIS A 69 6.00 14.89 -8.51
C HIS A 69 5.95 14.42 -7.04
N ALA A 70 5.52 15.28 -6.11
CA ALA A 70 5.37 14.91 -4.70
C ALA A 70 4.39 13.74 -4.48
N ARG A 71 3.28 13.69 -5.23
CA ARG A 71 2.35 12.55 -5.18
C ARG A 71 2.97 11.28 -5.75
N ALA A 72 3.76 11.41 -6.82
CA ALA A 72 4.50 10.29 -7.38
C ALA A 72 5.57 9.76 -6.42
N VAL A 73 6.31 10.62 -5.71
CA VAL A 73 7.26 10.20 -4.66
C VAL A 73 6.57 9.38 -3.57
N ALA A 74 5.44 9.86 -3.05
CA ALA A 74 4.67 9.12 -2.05
C ALA A 74 4.19 7.75 -2.58
N GLN A 75 3.76 7.70 -3.84
CA GLN A 75 3.34 6.47 -4.50
C GLN A 75 4.48 5.47 -4.70
N VAL A 76 5.67 5.93 -5.11
CA VAL A 76 6.86 5.08 -5.25
C VAL A 76 7.30 4.54 -3.89
N GLY A 77 7.32 5.39 -2.85
CA GLY A 77 7.60 4.93 -1.48
C GLY A 77 6.61 3.87 -1.00
N LEU A 78 5.31 4.06 -1.25
CA LEU A 78 4.29 3.07 -0.93
C LEU A 78 4.50 1.75 -1.68
N ALA A 79 4.75 1.83 -3.00
CA ALA A 79 5.00 0.68 -3.85
C ALA A 79 6.24 -0.10 -3.42
N ARG A 80 7.32 0.60 -3.06
CA ARG A 80 8.55 0.03 -2.48
C ARG A 80 8.24 -0.73 -1.20
N THR A 81 7.58 -0.10 -0.23
CA THR A 81 7.25 -0.73 1.05
C THR A 81 6.38 -1.98 0.87
N LEU A 82 5.40 -1.94 -0.02
CA LEU A 82 4.58 -3.11 -0.37
C LEU A 82 5.40 -4.24 -1.02
N ARG A 83 6.38 -3.91 -1.86
CA ARG A 83 7.22 -4.90 -2.55
C ARG A 83 8.21 -5.55 -1.59
N GLU A 84 8.88 -4.74 -0.78
CA GLU A 84 10.05 -5.16 0.01
C GLU A 84 9.67 -5.66 1.40
N ARG A 85 8.71 -5.00 2.07
CA ARG A 85 8.41 -5.25 3.48
C ARG A 85 7.06 -5.92 3.70
N LEU A 86 6.08 -5.66 2.83
CA LEU A 86 4.70 -6.14 2.99
C LEU A 86 4.12 -6.89 1.77
N PRO A 87 4.83 -7.89 1.21
CA PRO A 87 4.41 -8.56 -0.03
C PRO A 87 3.10 -9.36 0.10
N ARG A 88 2.73 -9.84 1.30
CA ARG A 88 1.46 -10.55 1.53
C ARG A 88 0.29 -9.57 1.51
N ILE A 89 0.42 -8.40 2.14
CA ILE A 89 -0.57 -7.33 2.00
C ILE A 89 -0.71 -6.87 0.54
N ALA A 90 0.41 -6.73 -0.18
CA ALA A 90 0.37 -6.39 -1.61
C ALA A 90 -0.42 -7.42 -2.43
N ALA A 91 -0.28 -8.72 -2.12
CA ALA A 91 -1.06 -9.77 -2.78
C ALA A 91 -2.56 -9.66 -2.49
N VAL A 92 -2.95 -9.42 -1.23
CA VAL A 92 -4.36 -9.20 -0.85
C VAL A 92 -4.94 -7.98 -1.56
N PHE A 93 -4.16 -6.90 -1.67
CA PHE A 93 -4.60 -5.67 -2.35
C PHE A 93 -4.86 -5.90 -3.85
N ARG A 94 -3.99 -6.65 -4.53
CA ARG A 94 -4.19 -7.01 -5.96
C ARG A 94 -5.44 -7.85 -6.23
N CYS A 95 -6.02 -8.46 -5.21
CA CYS A 95 -7.29 -9.19 -5.31
C CYS A 95 -8.53 -8.28 -5.06
N GLY A 96 -8.32 -6.98 -4.81
CA GLY A 96 -9.38 -6.01 -4.51
C GLY A 96 -10.05 -6.19 -3.15
N VAL A 97 -9.53 -7.07 -2.30
CA VAL A 97 -10.16 -7.42 -1.00
C VAL A 97 -10.04 -6.28 0.02
N ILE A 98 -9.01 -5.44 -0.13
CA ILE A 98 -8.77 -4.25 0.69
C ILE A 98 -8.62 -3.04 -0.22
N ASP A 99 -8.95 -1.85 0.29
CA ASP A 99 -8.85 -0.59 -0.44
C ASP A 99 -7.50 0.10 -0.18
N TYR A 100 -7.24 1.18 -0.93
CA TYR A 100 -6.04 2.00 -0.72
C TYR A 100 -5.96 2.58 0.70
N ARG A 101 -7.09 2.92 1.31
CA ARG A 101 -7.15 3.48 2.68
C ARG A 101 -6.62 2.48 3.71
N MET A 102 -7.00 1.21 3.61
CA MET A 102 -6.51 0.12 4.45
C MET A 102 -5.01 -0.07 4.25
N VAL A 103 -4.55 -0.10 3.00
CA VAL A 103 -3.13 -0.27 2.65
C VAL A 103 -2.28 0.87 3.20
N ALA A 104 -2.68 2.12 2.96
CA ALA A 104 -1.99 3.30 3.46
C ALA A 104 -1.93 3.33 5.00
N ALA A 105 -3.01 2.90 5.67
CA ALA A 105 -3.02 2.77 7.13
C ALA A 105 -2.02 1.72 7.60
N ILE A 106 -1.99 0.52 6.99
CA ILE A 106 -1.04 -0.54 7.34
C ILE A 106 0.39 -0.04 7.19
N VAL A 107 0.74 0.47 6.00
CA VAL A 107 2.10 0.96 5.71
C VAL A 107 2.52 2.04 6.71
N ASN A 108 1.63 2.99 7.01
CA ASN A 108 1.93 4.02 7.99
C ASN A 108 2.16 3.45 9.40
N ARG A 109 1.40 2.45 9.82
CA ARG A 109 1.53 1.89 11.19
C ARG A 109 2.69 0.93 11.33
N THR A 110 3.13 0.28 10.26
CA THR A 110 4.23 -0.69 10.29
C THR A 110 5.59 -0.09 9.93
N ASP A 111 5.66 1.20 9.64
CA ASP A 111 6.87 1.89 9.19
C ASP A 111 8.06 1.70 10.15
N ASN A 112 7.79 1.76 11.46
CA ASN A 112 8.81 1.66 12.52
C ASN A 112 9.12 0.21 12.97
N VAL A 113 8.45 -0.79 12.40
CA VAL A 113 8.63 -2.20 12.81
C VAL A 113 10.00 -2.68 12.34
N GLU A 114 10.70 -3.46 13.15
CA GLU A 114 12.00 -4.04 12.80
C GLU A 114 11.91 -5.03 11.62
N ASP A 115 12.95 -5.08 10.79
CA ASP A 115 12.99 -5.92 9.58
C ASP A 115 13.00 -7.42 9.92
N GLU A 116 13.49 -7.79 11.10
CA GLU A 116 13.52 -9.16 11.62
C GLU A 116 12.11 -9.71 11.88
N VAL A 117 11.12 -8.84 12.15
CA VAL A 117 9.76 -9.24 12.56
C VAL A 117 8.67 -8.81 11.59
N ILE A 118 8.95 -7.87 10.67
CA ILE A 118 7.96 -7.34 9.73
C ILE A 118 7.35 -8.41 8.84
N ALA A 119 8.13 -9.41 8.41
CA ALA A 119 7.63 -10.50 7.57
C ALA A 119 6.54 -11.33 8.28
N GLY A 120 6.73 -11.60 9.58
CA GLY A 120 5.74 -12.30 10.39
C GLY A 120 4.48 -11.47 10.64
N LEU A 121 4.64 -10.15 10.79
CA LEU A 121 3.52 -9.22 10.93
C LEU A 121 2.73 -9.10 9.62
N ASP A 122 3.40 -8.96 8.47
CA ASP A 122 2.80 -8.92 7.13
C ASP A 122 1.89 -10.14 6.88
N GLU A 123 2.42 -11.33 7.12
CA GLU A 123 1.67 -12.58 6.96
C GLU A 123 0.44 -12.63 7.87
N ALA A 124 0.58 -12.17 9.11
CA ALA A 124 -0.52 -12.18 10.05
C ALA A 124 -1.60 -11.14 9.75
N LEU A 125 -1.21 -9.94 9.34
CA LEU A 125 -2.14 -8.90 8.90
C LEU A 125 -2.87 -9.34 7.64
N ALA A 126 -2.18 -9.91 6.64
CA ALA A 126 -2.79 -10.38 5.39
C ALA A 126 -3.95 -11.36 5.61
N ARG A 127 -3.89 -12.19 6.67
CA ARG A 127 -4.98 -13.10 7.05
C ARG A 127 -6.20 -12.42 7.69
N GLN A 128 -6.08 -11.19 8.18
CA GLN A 128 -7.10 -10.56 9.04
C GLN A 128 -7.69 -9.28 8.47
N VAL A 129 -6.94 -8.52 7.67
CA VAL A 129 -7.31 -7.15 7.24
C VAL A 129 -8.66 -7.05 6.52
N HIS A 130 -9.07 -8.10 5.79
CA HIS A 130 -10.38 -8.16 5.14
C HIS A 130 -11.56 -8.00 6.12
N LYS A 131 -11.37 -8.38 7.39
CA LYS A 131 -12.41 -8.27 8.44
C LYS A 131 -12.59 -6.84 8.97
N TRP A 132 -11.71 -5.91 8.60
CA TRP A 132 -11.63 -4.58 9.21
C TRP A 132 -12.07 -3.45 8.28
N MET A 133 -12.56 -3.76 7.08
CA MET A 133 -12.95 -2.75 6.08
C MET A 133 -14.02 -1.77 6.59
N LYS A 134 -14.88 -2.22 7.51
CA LYS A 134 -15.93 -1.38 8.13
C LYS A 134 -15.46 -0.59 9.37
N LEU A 135 -14.19 -0.72 9.78
CA LEU A 135 -13.67 0.05 10.92
C LEU A 135 -13.43 1.51 10.53
N SER A 136 -13.82 2.42 11.43
CA SER A 136 -13.44 3.82 11.36
C SER A 136 -11.92 3.97 11.47
N GLN A 137 -11.38 5.09 11.01
CA GLN A 137 -9.94 5.34 11.02
C GLN A 137 -9.30 5.21 12.42
N PRO A 138 -9.88 5.74 13.52
CA PRO A 138 -9.33 5.53 14.86
C PRO A 138 -9.33 4.04 15.26
N LYS A 139 -10.43 3.33 15.04
CA LYS A 139 -10.53 1.89 15.38
C LYS A 139 -9.57 1.04 14.56
N LEU A 140 -9.36 1.38 13.29
CA LEU A 140 -8.40 0.69 12.43
C LEU A 140 -6.97 0.93 12.93
N ARG A 141 -6.61 2.18 13.26
CA ARG A 141 -5.30 2.51 13.83
C ARG A 141 -5.05 1.71 15.11
N ASP A 142 -5.97 1.77 16.08
CA ASP A 142 -5.81 1.07 17.36
C ASP A 142 -5.70 -0.44 17.15
N ARG A 143 -6.44 -0.98 16.18
CA ARG A 143 -6.36 -2.40 15.80
C ARG A 143 -4.99 -2.74 15.23
N LEU A 144 -4.45 -1.93 14.31
CA LEU A 144 -3.13 -2.14 13.73
C LEU A 144 -2.03 -2.03 14.80
N ASP A 145 -2.14 -1.05 15.70
CA ASP A 145 -1.18 -0.84 16.79
C ASP A 145 -1.12 -2.02 17.76
N MET A 146 -2.26 -2.65 18.03
CA MET A 146 -2.30 -3.89 18.81
C MET A 146 -1.53 -5.03 18.12
N TRP A 147 -1.63 -5.14 16.79
CA TRP A 147 -0.85 -6.13 16.04
C TRP A 147 0.63 -5.77 15.99
N VAL A 148 0.98 -4.50 15.76
CA VAL A 148 2.36 -4.02 15.82
C VAL A 148 2.95 -4.34 17.19
N ALA A 149 2.31 -3.94 18.30
CA ALA A 149 2.78 -4.19 19.66
C ALA A 149 2.99 -5.68 20.00
N LYS A 150 2.26 -6.58 19.33
CA LYS A 150 2.41 -8.02 19.52
C LYS A 150 3.70 -8.55 18.91
N TYR A 151 4.16 -7.97 17.81
CA TYR A 151 5.37 -8.38 17.08
C TYR A 151 6.58 -7.54 17.49
N ASP A 152 6.36 -6.24 17.68
CA ASP A 152 7.36 -5.24 17.99
C ASP A 152 6.74 -4.18 18.93
N ARG A 153 7.04 -4.30 20.22
CA ARG A 153 6.54 -3.35 21.23
C ARG A 153 7.17 -1.97 21.09
N ALA A 154 8.40 -1.89 20.59
CA ALA A 154 9.13 -0.63 20.46
C ALA A 154 8.66 0.19 19.24
N ALA A 155 8.13 -0.48 18.22
CA ALA A 155 7.60 0.16 17.01
C ALA A 155 6.26 0.89 17.17
N VAL A 156 5.57 0.72 18.30
CA VAL A 156 4.28 1.37 18.54
C VAL A 156 4.47 2.88 18.57
N ARG A 157 3.87 3.59 17.62
CA ARG A 157 3.95 5.06 17.57
C ARG A 157 3.20 5.65 18.76
N VAL A 158 3.93 6.38 19.61
CA VAL A 158 3.35 7.22 20.66
C VAL A 158 2.80 8.49 20.00
N PRO A 159 1.54 8.89 20.24
CA PRO A 159 1.06 10.19 19.79
C PRO A 159 1.97 11.29 20.35
N PRO A 160 2.34 12.32 19.58
CA PRO A 160 2.99 13.50 20.16
C PRO A 160 2.08 14.02 21.29
N GLN A 161 2.67 14.32 22.45
CA GLN A 161 1.93 14.96 23.53
C GLN A 161 1.37 16.28 22.97
N GLY A 162 0.05 16.34 22.82
CA GLY A 162 -0.67 17.50 22.30
C GLY A 162 -0.69 18.66 23.27
#